data_AF-A0A3G1L159-F1
#
_entry.id   AF-A0A3G1L159-F1
#
_cell.length_a   1.000
_cell.length_b   1.000
_cell.length_c   1.000
_cell.angle_alpha   90.00
_cell.angle_beta   90.00
_cell.angle_gamma   90.00
#
_symmetry.space_group_name_H-M   'P 1'
#
loop_
_entity.id
_entity.type
_entity.pdbx_description
1 polymer ?
#
loop_
_entity_poly.entity_id
_entity_poly.type
_entity_poly.pdbx_seq_one_letter_code
_entity_poly.pdbx_strand_id
1 'polypeptide(L)'
;MPVDRGIHYEDPLEEFMRSNNYGTVTGGGTMQTQDGEIQFCDLEILIYDDQDVKAVTGAVVKKLEWLGAPKGSKIKIEETNEEISFGRKEGLAIYLDGVNLPEQIYKEYDVNFVLSELSRLVGYDGDIQRFWQGNTETALYFYGESFKNMSQAVSEFVSTYPLCKGARIVQIA
;
A
#
# COMPACT_ATOMS: atom_id res chain seq x y z
N MET A 1 -7.27 -6.85 11.12
CA MET A 1 -7.31 -5.48 10.59
C MET A 1 -6.04 -5.25 9.80
N PRO A 2 -6.07 -4.47 8.70
CA PRO A 2 -4.84 -4.03 8.05
C PRO A 2 -4.14 -3.09 9.02
N VAL A 3 -3.22 -3.65 9.80
CA VAL A 3 -2.44 -2.94 10.82
C VAL A 3 -1.65 -1.79 10.17
N ASP A 4 -1.29 -1.96 8.91
CA ASP A 4 -0.62 -1.00 8.05
C ASP A 4 -1.31 0.36 7.96
N ARG A 5 -2.65 0.42 7.88
CA ARG A 5 -3.36 1.71 7.76
C ARG A 5 -3.15 2.54 9.03
N GLY A 6 -3.36 1.90 10.18
CA GLY A 6 -3.25 2.51 11.50
C GLY A 6 -1.85 3.10 11.72
N ILE A 7 -0.85 2.21 11.64
CA ILE A 7 0.54 2.56 11.94
C ILE A 7 1.14 3.52 10.91
N HIS A 8 0.83 3.36 9.62
CA HIS A 8 1.50 4.11 8.56
C HIS A 8 0.84 5.45 8.26
N TYR A 9 -0.48 5.56 8.42
CA TYR A 9 -1.24 6.75 8.04
C TYR A 9 -2.05 7.35 9.18
N GLU A 10 -2.86 6.54 9.88
CA GLU A 10 -3.82 7.04 10.88
C GLU A 10 -3.13 7.70 12.08
N ASP A 11 -2.26 6.97 12.77
CA ASP A 11 -1.59 7.47 13.99
C ASP A 11 -0.67 8.66 13.67
N PRO A 12 0.17 8.62 12.61
CA PRO A 12 1.01 9.76 12.28
C PRO A 12 0.24 10.99 11.77
N LEU A 13 -0.95 10.79 11.18
CA LEU A 13 -1.82 11.89 10.78
C LEU A 13 -2.54 12.48 11.98
N GLU A 14 -3.06 11.66 12.90
CA GLU A 14 -3.69 12.10 14.15
C GLU A 14 -2.71 12.96 14.98
N GLU A 15 -1.48 12.49 15.17
CA GLU A 15 -0.44 13.25 15.87
C GLU A 15 -0.17 14.60 15.16
N PHE A 16 -0.09 14.59 13.84
CA PHE A 16 0.12 15.79 13.04
C PHE A 16 -1.03 16.79 13.16
N MET A 17 -2.27 16.31 13.09
CA MET A 17 -3.48 17.15 13.17
C MET A 17 -3.59 17.81 14.55
N ARG A 18 -3.37 17.05 15.63
CA ARG A 18 -3.41 17.57 17.00
C ARG A 18 -2.28 18.54 17.29
N SER A 19 -1.05 18.21 16.90
CA SER A 19 0.13 19.04 17.19
C SER A 19 0.08 20.42 16.53
N ASN A 20 -0.63 20.54 15.40
CA ASN A 20 -0.84 21.80 14.70
C ASN A 20 -2.17 22.48 15.05
N ASN A 21 -2.97 21.91 15.96
CA ASN A 21 -4.33 22.36 16.27
C ASN A 21 -5.25 22.46 15.02
N TYR A 22 -5.06 21.56 14.05
CA TYR A 22 -5.87 21.52 12.84
C TYR A 22 -7.18 20.76 13.02
N GLY A 23 -7.19 19.75 13.90
CA GLY A 23 -8.33 18.86 14.05
C GLY A 23 -7.95 17.49 14.60
N THR A 24 -8.71 16.47 14.20
CA THR A 24 -8.53 15.08 14.63
C THR A 24 -8.97 14.10 13.55
N VAL A 25 -8.38 12.91 13.56
CA VAL A 25 -8.86 11.73 12.84
C VAL A 25 -10.03 11.14 13.63
N THR A 26 -11.17 10.97 12.97
CA THR A 26 -12.40 10.48 13.60
C THR A 26 -12.72 9.03 13.26
N GLY A 27 -12.11 8.51 12.21
CA GLY A 27 -12.40 7.16 11.73
C GLY A 27 -11.61 6.79 10.48
N GLY A 28 -12.05 5.69 9.87
CA GLY A 28 -11.50 5.19 8.63
C GLY A 28 -11.91 3.74 8.40
N GLY A 29 -12.00 3.37 7.13
CA GLY A 29 -12.42 2.06 6.66
C GLY A 29 -11.31 1.29 5.95
N THR A 30 -11.61 0.04 5.67
CA THR A 30 -10.90 -0.74 4.64
C THR A 30 -11.93 -1.55 3.89
N MET A 31 -11.92 -1.38 2.57
CA MET A 31 -12.73 -2.19 1.66
C MET A 31 -11.91 -3.38 1.19
N GLN A 32 -12.54 -4.55 1.17
CA GLN A 32 -11.95 -5.78 0.65
C GLN A 32 -12.76 -6.30 -0.53
N THR A 33 -12.09 -7.01 -1.43
CA THR A 33 -12.74 -7.83 -2.46
C THR A 33 -13.49 -9.00 -1.82
N GLN A 34 -14.27 -9.73 -2.62
CA GLN A 34 -14.96 -10.93 -2.13
C GLN A 34 -14.00 -11.99 -1.58
N ASP A 35 -12.77 -12.03 -2.11
CA ASP A 35 -11.72 -12.97 -1.70
C ASP A 35 -10.87 -12.42 -0.52
N GLY A 36 -11.22 -11.26 0.03
CA GLY A 36 -10.56 -10.65 1.18
C GLY A 36 -9.30 -9.84 0.85
N GLU A 37 -8.95 -9.68 -0.42
CA GLU A 37 -7.85 -8.79 -0.86
C GLU A 37 -8.25 -7.33 -0.59
N ILE A 38 -7.31 -6.49 -0.12
CA ILE A 38 -7.62 -5.08 0.14
C ILE A 38 -7.82 -4.34 -1.18
N GLN A 39 -8.97 -3.69 -1.33
CA GLN A 39 -9.27 -2.86 -2.50
C GLN A 39 -8.85 -1.41 -2.28
N PHE A 40 -9.21 -0.84 -1.12
CA PHE A 40 -8.76 0.48 -0.69
C PHE A 40 -8.90 0.64 0.82
N CYS A 41 -8.20 1.63 1.38
CA CYS A 41 -8.44 2.14 2.72
C CYS A 41 -8.77 3.63 2.66
N ASP A 42 -9.49 4.10 3.66
CA ASP A 42 -9.83 5.51 3.84
C ASP A 42 -9.57 5.94 5.29
N LEU A 43 -9.49 7.26 5.46
CA LEU A 43 -9.36 7.94 6.75
C LEU A 43 -10.38 9.09 6.76
N GLU A 44 -11.04 9.26 7.88
CA GLU A 44 -12.00 10.32 8.13
C GLU A 44 -11.37 11.33 9.09
N ILE A 45 -11.40 12.61 8.73
CA ILE A 45 -10.82 13.69 9.53
C ILE A 45 -11.85 14.79 9.76
N LEU A 46 -11.82 15.38 10.95
CA LEU A 46 -12.55 16.59 11.31
C LEU A 46 -11.56 17.74 11.46
N ILE A 47 -11.87 18.86 10.81
CA ILE A 47 -11.10 20.11 10.90
C ILE A 47 -11.83 21.04 11.87
N TYR A 48 -11.10 21.73 12.75
CA TYR A 48 -11.71 22.67 13.70
C TYR A 48 -12.23 23.94 13.01
N ASP A 49 -13.34 24.48 13.51
CA ASP A 49 -14.09 25.59 12.89
C ASP A 49 -13.27 26.87 12.66
N ASP A 50 -12.21 27.09 13.45
CA ASP A 50 -11.34 28.27 13.37
C ASP A 50 -10.21 28.13 12.33
N GLN A 51 -10.14 26.99 11.63
CA GLN A 51 -9.09 26.68 10.67
C GLN A 51 -9.51 26.98 9.22
N ASP A 52 -8.53 27.36 8.40
CA ASP A 52 -8.71 27.43 6.95
C ASP A 52 -8.65 26.01 6.36
N VAL A 53 -9.81 25.49 5.96
CA VAL A 53 -9.97 24.16 5.35
C VAL A 53 -9.00 23.93 4.19
N LYS A 54 -8.77 24.94 3.33
CA LYS A 54 -7.86 24.77 2.17
C LYS A 54 -6.41 24.66 2.62
N ALA A 55 -6.01 25.49 3.59
CA ALA A 55 -4.65 25.45 4.13
C ALA A 55 -4.38 24.11 4.84
N VAL A 56 -5.30 23.65 5.68
CA VAL A 56 -5.21 22.36 6.37
C VAL A 56 -5.19 21.21 5.37
N THR A 57 -6.07 21.22 4.37
CA THR A 57 -6.09 20.18 3.31
C THR A 57 -4.74 20.08 2.60
N GLY A 58 -4.13 21.21 2.23
CA GLY A 58 -2.80 21.23 1.62
C GLY A 58 -1.70 20.70 2.54
N ALA A 59 -1.81 20.90 3.85
CA ALA A 59 -0.89 20.37 4.84
C ALA A 59 -1.04 18.85 5.03
N VAL A 60 -2.29 18.36 5.08
CA VAL A 60 -2.61 16.93 5.14
C VAL A 60 -2.11 16.19 3.91
N VAL A 61 -2.32 16.73 2.70
CA VAL A 61 -1.78 16.16 1.46
C VAL A 61 -0.27 15.98 1.57
N LYS A 62 0.46 17.04 1.96
CA LYS A 62 1.93 16.97 2.10
C LYS A 62 2.36 15.92 3.13
N LYS A 63 1.65 15.82 4.26
CA LYS A 63 1.95 14.83 5.30
C LYS A 63 1.73 13.41 4.77
N LEU A 64 0.60 13.13 4.11
CA LEU A 64 0.29 11.81 3.57
C LEU A 64 1.24 11.42 2.42
N GLU A 65 1.60 12.35 1.53
CA GLU A 65 2.62 12.11 0.51
C GLU A 65 3.98 11.77 1.13
N TRP A 66 4.37 12.47 2.20
CA TRP A 66 5.60 12.19 2.94
C TRP A 66 5.57 10.81 3.62
N LEU A 67 4.40 10.41 4.13
CA LEU A 67 4.17 9.06 4.65
C LEU A 67 4.15 7.98 3.56
N GLY A 68 4.19 8.35 2.28
CA GLY A 68 4.24 7.40 1.17
C GLY A 68 2.90 7.10 0.50
N ALA A 69 1.94 8.02 0.57
CA ALA A 69 0.66 7.86 -0.10
C ALA A 69 0.84 7.51 -1.60
N PRO A 70 0.17 6.45 -2.07
CA PRO A 70 0.29 6.00 -3.45
C PRO A 70 -0.43 6.94 -4.42
N LYS A 71 0.02 6.97 -5.67
CA LYS A 71 -0.71 7.63 -6.76
C LYS A 71 -2.15 7.12 -6.83
N GLY A 72 -3.07 8.03 -7.15
CA GLY A 72 -4.52 7.73 -7.15
C GLY A 72 -5.21 7.99 -5.81
N SER A 73 -4.46 8.37 -4.77
CA SER A 73 -5.04 8.86 -3.51
C SER A 73 -5.82 10.16 -3.74
N LYS A 74 -6.87 10.39 -2.96
CA LYS A 74 -7.69 11.60 -3.04
C LYS A 74 -8.24 12.01 -1.69
N ILE A 75 -8.36 13.32 -1.47
CA ILE A 75 -9.12 13.90 -0.37
C ILE A 75 -10.47 14.34 -0.94
N LYS A 76 -11.54 14.01 -0.22
CA LYS A 76 -12.89 14.50 -0.50
C LYS A 76 -13.30 15.46 0.61
N ILE A 77 -13.62 16.70 0.25
CA ILE A 77 -14.17 17.69 1.18
C ILE A 77 -15.68 17.52 1.20
N GLU A 78 -16.27 17.13 2.33
CA GLU A 78 -17.69 16.78 2.39
C GLU A 78 -18.62 17.97 2.10
N GLU A 79 -18.31 19.15 2.62
CA GLU A 79 -19.17 20.34 2.48
C GLU A 79 -19.32 20.81 1.03
N THR A 80 -18.23 20.75 0.25
CA THR A 80 -18.20 21.22 -1.14
C THR A 80 -18.28 20.09 -2.16
N ASN A 81 -18.13 18.85 -1.70
CA ASN A 81 -17.95 17.65 -2.54
C ASN A 81 -16.76 17.77 -3.52
N GLU A 82 -15.76 18.61 -3.18
CA GLU A 82 -14.55 18.79 -3.96
C GLU A 82 -13.61 17.59 -3.74
N GLU A 83 -13.00 17.10 -4.82
CA GLU A 83 -11.99 16.04 -4.78
C GLU A 83 -10.61 16.61 -5.17
N ILE A 84 -9.61 16.35 -4.33
CA ILE A 84 -8.22 16.76 -4.56
C ILE A 84 -7.37 15.50 -4.67
N SER A 85 -6.90 15.21 -5.88
CA SER A 85 -6.00 14.08 -6.14
C SER A 85 -4.58 14.37 -5.63
N PHE A 86 -3.95 13.38 -5.01
CA PHE A 86 -2.59 13.45 -4.52
C PHE A 86 -1.92 12.07 -4.52
N GLY A 87 -0.68 12.01 -4.03
CA GLY A 87 0.06 10.77 -3.88
C GLY A 87 1.11 10.60 -4.98
N ARG A 88 2.23 9.96 -4.60
CA ARG A 88 3.44 9.95 -5.43
C ARG A 88 4.02 8.57 -5.62
N LYS A 89 3.86 7.68 -4.64
CA LYS A 89 4.43 6.33 -4.71
C LYS A 89 3.72 5.53 -5.78
N GLU A 90 4.50 4.82 -6.59
CA GLU A 90 4.00 3.81 -7.51
C GLU A 90 3.97 2.46 -6.79
N GLY A 91 3.04 1.61 -7.18
CA GLY A 91 2.78 0.32 -6.53
C GLY A 91 3.06 -0.85 -7.46
N LEU A 92 3.74 -1.86 -6.94
CA LEU A 92 4.05 -3.13 -7.59
C LEU A 92 3.38 -4.26 -6.80
N ALA A 93 2.51 -5.03 -7.43
CA ALA A 93 2.02 -6.31 -6.91
C ALA A 93 2.63 -7.47 -7.68
N ILE A 94 3.05 -8.50 -6.95
CA ILE A 94 3.51 -9.78 -7.50
C ILE A 94 2.61 -10.87 -6.96
N TYR A 95 1.83 -11.49 -7.85
CA TYR A 95 0.93 -12.59 -7.52
C TYR A 95 1.62 -13.92 -7.80
N LEU A 96 1.89 -14.68 -6.75
CA LEU A 96 2.47 -16.02 -6.79
C LEU A 96 1.35 -17.06 -6.86
N ASP A 97 1.57 -18.11 -7.65
CA ASP A 97 0.65 -19.24 -7.73
C ASP A 97 0.69 -20.05 -6.43
N GLY A 98 -0.48 -20.38 -5.88
CA GLY A 98 -0.63 -21.16 -4.66
C GLY A 98 -1.15 -22.58 -4.85
N VAL A 99 -1.54 -23.00 -6.06
CA VAL A 99 -2.28 -24.27 -6.28
C VAL A 99 -1.88 -25.08 -7.52
N ASN A 100 -1.26 -24.48 -8.53
CA ASN A 100 -0.99 -25.12 -9.83
C ASN A 100 0.46 -25.58 -10.03
N LEU A 101 1.39 -25.22 -9.14
CA LEU A 101 2.76 -25.74 -9.19
C LEU A 101 2.83 -27.20 -8.69
N PRO A 102 3.82 -28.00 -9.15
CA PRO A 102 4.03 -29.33 -8.61
C PRO A 102 4.25 -29.28 -7.09
N GLU A 103 3.65 -30.22 -6.35
CA GLU A 103 3.70 -30.27 -4.88
C GLU A 103 5.14 -30.24 -4.32
N GLN A 104 6.09 -30.83 -5.03
CA GLN A 104 7.51 -30.80 -4.69
C GLN A 104 8.05 -29.36 -4.59
N ILE A 105 7.59 -28.44 -5.44
CA ILE A 105 8.02 -27.04 -5.40
C ILE A 105 7.56 -26.37 -4.10
N TYR A 106 6.31 -26.57 -3.67
CA TYR A 106 5.83 -26.02 -2.41
C TYR A 106 6.51 -26.62 -1.16
N LYS A 107 7.08 -27.83 -1.29
CA LYS A 107 7.81 -28.50 -0.20
C LYS A 107 9.28 -28.11 -0.14
N GLU A 108 9.92 -27.91 -1.29
CA GLU A 108 11.36 -27.65 -1.38
C GLU A 108 11.72 -26.18 -1.26
N TYR A 109 10.82 -25.27 -1.64
CA TYR A 109 11.09 -23.84 -1.70
C TYR A 109 10.24 -23.08 -0.68
N ASP A 110 10.84 -22.05 -0.06
CA ASP A 110 10.18 -21.21 0.94
C ASP A 110 9.73 -19.88 0.35
N VAL A 111 8.47 -19.52 0.56
CA VAL A 111 7.90 -18.22 0.15
C VAL A 111 8.53 -17.06 0.91
N ASN A 112 9.01 -17.27 2.14
CA ASN A 112 9.71 -16.23 2.90
C ASN A 112 11.04 -15.85 2.25
N PHE A 113 11.71 -16.80 1.58
CA PHE A 113 12.89 -16.49 0.77
C PHE A 113 12.52 -15.62 -0.44
N VAL A 114 11.44 -15.96 -1.14
CA VAL A 114 10.92 -15.16 -2.27
C VAL A 114 10.64 -13.72 -1.82
N LEU A 115 9.93 -13.56 -0.70
CA LEU A 115 9.62 -12.25 -0.13
C LEU A 115 10.87 -11.47 0.26
N SER A 116 11.84 -12.11 0.90
CA SER A 116 13.10 -11.49 1.30
C SER A 116 13.92 -11.03 0.10
N GLU A 117 14.01 -11.87 -0.93
CA GLU A 117 14.78 -11.56 -2.14
C GLU A 117 14.12 -10.46 -2.98
N LEU A 118 12.79 -10.51 -3.13
CA LEU A 118 12.04 -9.44 -3.79
C LEU A 118 12.17 -8.11 -3.05
N SER A 119 12.07 -8.12 -1.71
CA SER A 119 12.28 -6.93 -0.88
C SER A 119 13.67 -6.34 -1.08
N ARG A 120 14.71 -7.19 -1.12
CA ARG A 120 16.09 -6.78 -1.39
C ARG A 120 16.23 -6.15 -2.78
N LEU A 121 15.61 -6.74 -3.81
CA LEU A 121 15.71 -6.28 -5.20
C LEU A 121 15.03 -4.94 -5.43
N VAL A 122 13.85 -4.71 -4.83
CA VAL A 122 13.17 -3.41 -4.94
C VAL A 122 13.75 -2.36 -3.99
N GLY A 123 14.69 -2.73 -3.13
CA GLY A 123 15.28 -1.83 -2.12
C GLY A 123 14.27 -1.43 -1.05
N TYR A 124 13.34 -2.33 -0.70
CA TYR A 124 12.36 -2.09 0.35
C TYR A 124 13.06 -2.14 1.71
N ASP A 125 13.04 -1.02 2.42
CA ASP A 125 13.58 -0.84 3.77
C ASP A 125 12.49 -0.86 4.85
N GLY A 126 11.24 -1.08 4.47
CA GLY A 126 10.10 -1.04 5.38
C GLY A 126 10.07 -2.25 6.33
N ASP A 127 9.75 -1.98 7.59
CA ASP A 127 9.63 -3.00 8.64
C ASP A 127 8.43 -3.95 8.45
N ILE A 128 7.43 -3.53 7.68
CA ILE A 128 6.17 -4.27 7.51
C ILE A 128 6.12 -4.91 6.12
N GLN A 129 6.08 -6.24 6.09
CA GLN A 129 5.84 -7.02 4.90
C GLN A 129 4.36 -6.99 4.52
N ARG A 130 4.05 -6.48 3.33
CA ARG A 130 2.69 -6.35 2.84
C ARG A 130 2.35 -7.50 1.90
N PHE A 131 1.47 -8.39 2.35
CA PHE A 131 1.01 -9.49 1.52
C PHE A 131 -0.47 -9.78 1.77
N TRP A 132 -1.08 -10.42 0.78
CA TRP A 132 -2.40 -11.04 0.89
C TRP A 132 -2.28 -12.49 0.45
N GLN A 133 -2.89 -13.39 1.21
CA GLN A 133 -2.98 -14.80 0.86
C GLN A 133 -4.44 -15.13 0.57
N GLY A 134 -4.73 -15.43 -0.69
CA GLY A 134 -6.02 -15.93 -1.13
C GLY A 134 -6.04 -17.46 -1.20
N ASN A 135 -7.15 -17.99 -1.72
CA ASN A 135 -7.34 -19.44 -1.88
C ASN A 135 -6.43 -20.05 -2.96
N THR A 136 -6.07 -19.28 -3.98
CA THR A 136 -5.34 -19.77 -5.17
C THR A 136 -4.01 -19.08 -5.42
N GLU A 137 -3.76 -17.96 -4.75
CA GLU A 137 -2.58 -17.13 -4.99
C GLU A 137 -2.18 -16.35 -3.74
N THR A 138 -0.91 -15.92 -3.71
CA THR A 138 -0.36 -15.02 -2.69
C THR A 138 0.17 -13.77 -3.38
N ALA A 139 -0.38 -12.60 -3.02
CA ALA A 139 0.08 -11.32 -3.53
C ALA A 139 1.09 -10.69 -2.57
N LEU A 140 2.20 -10.19 -3.13
CA LEU A 140 3.21 -9.41 -2.42
C LEU A 140 3.17 -7.98 -2.95
N TYR A 141 3.11 -7.00 -2.05
CA TYR A 141 2.95 -5.58 -2.41
C TYR A 141 4.17 -4.75 -2.03
N PHE A 142 4.64 -3.94 -2.98
CA PHE A 142 5.76 -3.03 -2.80
C PHE A 142 5.38 -1.64 -3.30
N TYR A 143 5.74 -0.61 -2.55
CA TYR A 143 5.52 0.78 -2.92
C TYR A 143 6.85 1.52 -2.96
N GLY A 144 7.08 2.27 -4.04
CA GLY A 144 8.37 2.94 -4.29
C GLY A 144 8.23 4.13 -5.23
N GLU A 145 9.36 4.70 -5.62
CA GLU A 145 9.38 5.89 -6.50
C GLU A 145 9.02 5.56 -7.96
N SER A 146 9.26 4.32 -8.40
CA SER A 146 8.97 3.92 -9.77
C SER A 146 8.65 2.43 -9.92
N PHE A 147 7.44 2.13 -10.38
CA PHE A 147 6.99 0.81 -10.82
C PHE A 147 7.93 0.24 -11.88
N LYS A 148 8.31 1.04 -12.87
CA LYS A 148 9.23 0.59 -13.94
C LYS A 148 10.53 0.06 -13.36
N ASN A 149 11.14 0.80 -12.43
CA ASN A 149 12.41 0.40 -11.82
C ASN A 149 12.23 -0.84 -10.92
N MET A 150 11.18 -0.87 -10.09
CA MET A 150 10.91 -2.03 -9.22
C MET A 150 10.62 -3.29 -10.06
N SER A 151 9.78 -3.17 -11.09
CA SER A 151 9.43 -4.26 -12.02
C SER A 151 10.66 -4.79 -12.76
N GLN A 152 11.54 -3.90 -13.24
CA GLN A 152 12.79 -4.29 -13.88
C GLN A 152 13.71 -5.02 -12.89
N ALA A 153 13.83 -4.54 -11.65
CA ALA A 153 14.70 -5.14 -10.64
C ALA A 153 14.27 -6.57 -10.25
N VAL A 154 12.97 -6.87 -10.22
CA VAL A 154 12.46 -8.21 -9.85
C VAL A 154 12.34 -9.16 -11.04
N SER A 155 12.36 -8.65 -12.27
CA SER A 155 12.01 -9.41 -13.48
C SER A 155 12.84 -10.69 -13.68
N GLU A 156 14.16 -10.62 -13.49
CA GLU A 156 15.05 -11.78 -13.63
C GLU A 156 14.72 -12.85 -12.59
N PHE A 157 14.57 -12.46 -11.32
CA PHE A 157 14.24 -13.39 -10.25
C PHE A 157 12.86 -14.03 -10.44
N VAL A 158 11.84 -13.23 -10.76
CA VAL A 158 10.47 -13.72 -10.99
C VAL A 158 10.41 -14.68 -12.18
N SER A 159 11.20 -14.46 -13.23
CA SER A 159 11.20 -15.33 -14.41
C SER A 159 11.97 -16.65 -14.23
N THR A 160 12.87 -16.73 -13.24
CA THR A 160 13.78 -17.87 -13.07
C THR A 160 13.47 -18.71 -11.83
N TYR A 161 12.93 -18.11 -10.77
CA TYR A 161 12.73 -18.80 -9.50
C TYR A 161 11.51 -19.75 -9.54
N PRO A 162 11.63 -21.01 -9.07
CA PRO A 162 10.56 -22.00 -9.22
C PRO A 162 9.20 -21.62 -8.62
N LEU A 163 9.16 -20.99 -7.44
CA LEU A 163 7.90 -20.51 -6.83
C LEU A 163 7.27 -19.33 -7.57
N CYS A 164 8.04 -18.64 -8.42
CA CYS A 164 7.54 -17.51 -9.20
C CYS A 164 7.04 -17.95 -10.59
N LYS A 165 7.06 -19.24 -10.90
CA LYS A 165 6.58 -19.74 -12.19
C LYS A 165 5.08 -19.42 -12.36
N GLY A 166 4.76 -18.67 -13.42
CA GLY A 166 3.40 -18.22 -13.69
C GLY A 166 2.98 -16.98 -12.89
N ALA A 167 3.89 -16.38 -12.11
CA ALA A 167 3.59 -15.20 -11.33
C ALA A 167 3.25 -14.00 -12.23
N ARG A 168 2.35 -13.14 -11.73
CA ARG A 168 1.91 -11.92 -12.43
C ARG A 168 2.48 -10.69 -11.76
N ILE A 169 3.07 -9.81 -12.55
CA ILE A 169 3.51 -8.48 -12.11
C ILE A 169 2.46 -7.46 -12.54
N VAL A 170 1.92 -6.70 -11.59
CA VAL A 170 0.83 -5.74 -11.83
C VAL A 170 1.19 -4.38 -11.21
N GLN A 171 0.94 -3.30 -11.95
CA GLN A 171 1.00 -1.94 -11.40
C GLN A 171 -0.30 -1.65 -10.66
N ILE A 172 -0.20 -1.29 -9.37
CA ILE A 172 -1.37 -1.03 -8.51
C ILE A 172 -1.49 0.44 -8.07
N ALA A 173 -0.48 1.27 -8.39
CA ALA A 173 -0.47 2.72 -8.25
C ALA A 173 0.53 3.36 -9.22
#